data_AF-A0AAD5FV39-F1
#
_entry.id   AF-A0AAD5FV39-F1
#
_cell.length_a   1.000
_cell.length_b   1.000
_cell.length_c   1.000
_cell.angle_alpha   90.00
_cell.angle_beta   90.00
_cell.angle_gamma   90.00
#
_symmetry.space_group_name_H-M   'P 1'
#
loop_
_entity.id
_entity.type
_entity.pdbx_description
1 polymer ?
#
loop_
_entity_poly.entity_id
_entity_poly.type
_entity_poly.pdbx_seq_one_letter_code
_entity_poly.pdbx_strand_id
1 'polypeptide(L)'
;VTKTAFFHLRNISKLRNMLSISDAEKLVHAFMTSRIDYCNALLGGCPASLINKLQLVQNAAARVLTRARKYDHITPILSSLHWLPVKFRIDYKLLLLTYKALNGLAPMYLSSLLTCYNPPRSLRSQNSGLLVVRRIAKSTKGGRAFSHLAPKLWNSLPDSDRGSDTLTQFKCRLKTYLFSKAYT
;
A
#
# COMPACT_ATOMS: atom_id res chain seq x y z
N VAL A 1 6.18 8.34 14.77
CA VAL A 1 6.34 7.04 14.05
C VAL A 1 7.79 6.70 13.78
N THR A 2 8.55 7.51 13.01
CA THR A 2 9.93 7.15 12.63
C THR A 2 10.90 7.08 13.81
N LYS A 3 10.93 8.09 14.68
CA LYS A 3 11.80 8.11 15.87
C LYS A 3 11.56 6.90 16.79
N THR A 4 10.29 6.62 17.08
CA THR A 4 9.89 5.49 17.92
C THR A 4 10.19 4.14 17.26
N ALA A 5 10.00 4.03 15.95
CA ALA A 5 10.37 2.83 15.20
C ALA A 5 11.87 2.55 15.26
N PHE A 6 12.72 3.56 15.04
CA PHE A 6 14.17 3.41 15.18
C PHE A 6 14.62 3.08 16.60
N PHE A 7 13.94 3.61 17.63
CA PHE A 7 14.21 3.23 19.01
C PHE A 7 13.98 1.72 19.24
N HIS A 8 12.82 1.20 18.84
CA HIS A 8 12.53 -0.23 18.94
C HIS A 8 13.47 -1.09 18.08
N LEU A 9 13.82 -0.64 16.86
CA LEU A 9 14.77 -1.35 16.00
C LEU A 9 16.16 -1.46 16.62
N ARG A 10 16.64 -0.42 17.31
CA ARG A 10 17.92 -0.49 18.04
C ARG A 10 17.88 -1.54 19.14
N ASN A 11 16.76 -1.66 19.85
CA ASN A 11 16.61 -2.67 20.91
C ASN A 11 16.55 -4.08 20.32
N ILE A 12 15.78 -4.29 19.25
CA ILE A 12 15.73 -5.57 18.53
C ILE A 12 17.12 -5.92 17.98
N SER A 13 17.85 -4.96 17.43
CA SER A 13 19.20 -5.16 16.90
C SER A 13 20.18 -5.67 17.94
N LYS A 14 20.08 -5.22 19.20
CA LYS A 14 20.91 -5.71 20.30
C LYS A 14 20.61 -7.18 20.64
N LEU A 15 19.33 -7.53 20.63
CA LEU A 15 18.86 -8.90 20.93
C LEU A 15 18.96 -9.85 19.72
N ARG A 16 19.20 -9.32 18.52
CA ARG A 16 19.12 -10.06 17.26
C ARG A 16 20.02 -11.30 17.22
N ASN A 17 21.16 -11.27 17.91
CA ASN A 17 22.10 -12.39 17.98
C ASN A 17 21.53 -13.60 18.75
N MET A 18 20.66 -13.34 19.73
CA MET A 18 20.06 -14.36 20.60
C MET A 18 18.71 -14.87 20.08
N LEU A 19 18.09 -14.15 19.12
CA LEU A 19 16.77 -14.47 18.61
C LEU A 19 16.81 -15.33 17.34
N SER A 20 15.86 -16.26 17.25
CA SER A 20 15.50 -16.95 16.02
C SER A 20 15.01 -15.95 14.96
N ILE A 21 15.06 -16.34 13.68
CA ILE A 21 14.55 -15.49 12.58
C ILE A 21 13.04 -15.28 12.74
N SER A 22 12.29 -16.35 13.06
CA SER A 22 10.83 -16.28 13.22
C SER A 22 10.39 -15.38 14.37
N ASP A 23 11.11 -15.37 15.49
CA ASP A 23 10.74 -14.52 16.62
C ASP A 23 11.16 -13.06 16.38
N ALA A 24 12.31 -12.84 15.73
CA ALA A 24 12.69 -11.51 15.28
C ALA A 24 11.68 -10.93 14.27
N GLU A 25 11.15 -11.76 13.37
CA GLU A 25 10.11 -11.37 12.42
C GLU A 25 8.82 -10.95 13.13
N LYS A 26 8.35 -11.72 14.12
CA LYS A 26 7.20 -11.35 14.96
C LYS A 26 7.40 -10.00 15.63
N LEU A 27 8.58 -9.76 16.23
CA LEU A 27 8.91 -8.47 16.87
C LEU A 27 8.91 -7.31 15.86
N VAL A 28 9.51 -7.51 14.68
CA VAL A 28 9.53 -6.50 13.62
C VAL A 28 8.11 -6.20 13.14
N HIS A 29 7.26 -7.21 12.95
CA HIS A 29 5.87 -6.98 12.56
C HIS A 29 5.08 -6.24 13.65
N ALA A 30 5.22 -6.66 14.92
CA ALA A 30 4.53 -6.08 16.05
C ALA A 30 4.90 -4.61 16.27
N PHE A 31 6.19 -4.23 16.15
CA PHE A 31 6.65 -2.88 16.46
C PHE A 31 6.82 -1.96 15.24
N MET A 32 7.13 -2.50 14.06
CA MET A 32 7.37 -1.72 12.84
C MET A 32 6.19 -1.77 11.89
N THR A 33 5.77 -2.97 11.50
CA THR A 33 4.76 -3.13 10.44
C THR A 33 3.42 -2.57 10.89
N SER A 34 3.01 -2.84 12.14
CA SER A 34 1.81 -2.26 12.74
C SER A 34 1.77 -0.72 12.63
N ARG A 35 2.91 -0.04 12.87
CA ARG A 35 3.01 1.42 12.81
C ARG A 35 3.07 1.95 11.38
N ILE A 36 3.68 1.22 10.46
CA ILE A 36 3.74 1.58 9.04
C ILE A 36 2.37 1.42 8.39
N ASP A 37 1.61 0.38 8.76
CA ASP A 37 0.31 0.07 8.16
C ASP A 37 -0.86 0.76 8.85
N TYR A 38 -0.64 1.40 10.02
CA TYR A 38 -1.66 2.18 10.71
C TYR A 38 -2.08 3.40 9.89
N CYS A 39 -3.34 3.42 9.45
CA CYS A 39 -3.96 4.50 8.68
C CYS A 39 -3.16 4.97 7.46
N ASN A 40 -2.35 4.08 6.87
CA ASN A 40 -1.45 4.44 5.79
C ASN A 40 -2.15 4.88 4.49
N ALA A 41 -3.43 4.52 4.30
CA ALA A 41 -4.25 5.02 3.19
C ALA A 41 -4.34 6.56 3.17
N LEU A 42 -4.27 7.22 4.33
CA LEU A 42 -4.26 8.69 4.44
C LEU A 42 -2.97 9.32 3.90
N LEU A 43 -1.91 8.53 3.74
CA LEU A 43 -0.65 8.96 3.15
C LEU A 43 -0.71 8.95 1.61
N GLY A 44 -1.86 8.61 1.02
CA GLY A 44 -2.12 8.71 -0.41
C GLY A 44 -1.77 10.10 -0.97
N GLY A 45 -0.92 10.12 -1.99
CA GLY A 45 -0.50 11.35 -2.67
C GLY A 45 0.38 12.28 -1.83
N CYS A 46 0.89 11.82 -0.67
CA CYS A 46 1.94 12.54 0.05
C CYS A 46 3.21 12.70 -0.80
N PRO A 47 4.03 13.75 -0.54
CA PRO A 47 5.33 13.88 -1.17
C PRO A 47 6.20 12.65 -0.95
N ALA A 48 6.97 12.27 -1.97
CA ALA A 48 7.86 11.12 -1.91
C ALA A 48 8.88 11.23 -0.77
N SER A 49 9.32 12.45 -0.42
CA SER A 49 10.22 12.70 0.71
C SER A 49 9.66 12.25 2.06
N LEU A 50 8.34 12.37 2.28
CA LEU A 50 7.69 11.93 3.50
C LEU A 50 7.55 10.40 3.53
N ILE A 51 7.15 9.81 2.39
CA ILE A 51 7.02 8.36 2.23
C ILE A 51 8.40 7.68 2.39
N ASN A 52 9.46 8.30 1.87
CA ASN A 52 10.83 7.79 2.00
C ASN A 52 11.27 7.67 3.46
N LYS A 53 10.82 8.54 4.36
CA LYS A 53 11.13 8.40 5.80
C LYS A 53 10.59 7.09 6.38
N LEU A 54 9.41 6.64 5.92
CA LEU A 54 8.84 5.35 6.31
C LEU A 54 9.53 4.19 5.58
N GLN A 55 9.89 4.37 4.30
CA GLN A 55 10.66 3.38 3.56
C GLN A 55 12.00 3.09 4.23
N LEU A 56 12.69 4.11 4.73
CA LEU A 56 13.94 3.94 5.48
C LEU A 56 13.76 3.10 6.75
N VAL A 57 12.63 3.26 7.45
CA VAL A 57 12.30 2.42 8.61
C VAL A 57 12.10 0.96 8.18
N GLN A 58 11.34 0.72 7.11
CA GLN A 58 11.14 -0.62 6.58
C GLN A 58 12.46 -1.27 6.15
N ASN A 59 13.30 -0.51 5.44
CA ASN A 59 14.61 -0.95 4.98
C ASN A 59 15.51 -1.32 6.16
N ALA A 60 15.56 -0.48 7.20
CA ALA A 60 16.32 -0.76 8.41
C ALA A 60 15.79 -2.02 9.12
N ALA A 61 14.46 -2.20 9.18
CA ALA A 61 13.85 -3.38 9.78
C ALA A 61 14.22 -4.66 9.02
N ALA A 62 14.18 -4.63 7.69
CA ALA A 62 14.56 -5.76 6.84
C ALA A 62 16.05 -6.12 7.03
N ARG A 63 16.93 -5.12 7.14
CA ARG A 63 18.35 -5.34 7.43
C ARG A 63 18.59 -5.93 8.81
N VAL A 64 17.91 -5.43 9.85
CA VAL A 64 18.01 -6.00 11.21
C VAL A 64 17.54 -7.45 11.22
N LEU A 65 16.46 -7.77 10.51
CA LEU A 65 15.93 -9.13 10.41
C LEU A 65 16.92 -10.07 9.71
N THR A 66 17.42 -9.68 8.53
CA THR A 66 18.31 -10.51 7.69
C THR A 66 19.79 -10.45 8.07
N ARG A 67 20.17 -9.56 9.01
CA ARG A 67 21.56 -9.23 9.36
C ARG A 67 22.38 -8.75 8.15
N ALA A 68 21.73 -8.17 7.15
CA ALA A 68 22.40 -7.59 5.99
C ALA A 68 23.24 -6.37 6.41
N ARG A 69 24.34 -6.13 5.68
CA ARG A 69 25.23 -4.99 5.93
C ARG A 69 24.52 -3.69 5.58
N LYS A 70 25.08 -2.56 6.04
CA LYS A 70 24.49 -1.22 5.83
C LYS A 70 24.33 -0.85 4.35
N TYR A 71 25.27 -1.27 3.51
CA TYR A 71 25.37 -0.86 2.11
C TYR A 71 24.84 -1.90 1.12
N ASP A 72 24.39 -3.08 1.59
CA ASP A 72 23.84 -4.11 0.70
C ASP A 72 22.61 -3.58 -0.04
N HIS A 73 22.39 -4.03 -1.27
CA HIS A 73 21.22 -3.60 -2.04
C HIS A 73 19.92 -4.05 -1.35
N ILE A 74 19.00 -3.13 -1.10
CA ILE A 74 17.82 -3.41 -0.27
C ILE A 74 16.69 -4.13 -1.02
N THR A 75 16.57 -3.89 -2.32
CA THR A 75 15.53 -4.46 -3.18
C THR A 75 15.49 -6.00 -3.13
N PRO A 76 16.60 -6.75 -3.29
CA PRO A 76 16.58 -8.21 -3.20
C PRO A 76 16.21 -8.71 -1.80
N ILE A 77 16.60 -7.98 -0.74
CA ILE A 77 16.25 -8.32 0.64
C ILE A 77 14.74 -8.20 0.87
N LEU A 78 14.14 -7.11 0.40
CA LEU A 78 12.69 -6.93 0.51
C LEU A 78 11.93 -7.96 -0.33
N SER A 79 12.44 -8.30 -1.51
CA SER A 79 11.86 -9.34 -2.37
C SER A 79 11.93 -10.72 -1.72
N SER A 80 13.08 -11.10 -1.15
CA SER A 80 13.25 -12.40 -0.47
C SER A 80 12.38 -12.54 0.78
N LEU A 81 12.11 -11.44 1.49
CA LEU A 81 11.17 -11.39 2.61
C LEU A 81 9.70 -11.31 2.15
N HIS A 82 9.45 -11.19 0.85
CA HIS A 82 8.13 -10.93 0.28
C HIS A 82 7.44 -9.68 0.88
N TRP A 83 8.25 -8.65 1.20
CA TRP A 83 7.77 -7.39 1.77
C TRP A 83 7.53 -6.37 0.67
N LEU A 84 6.32 -5.84 0.60
CA LEU A 84 5.98 -4.78 -0.35
C LEU A 84 6.56 -3.41 0.10
N PRO A 85 7.12 -2.57 -0.78
CA PRO A 85 7.58 -1.24 -0.41
C PRO A 85 6.43 -0.35 0.11
N VAL A 86 6.73 0.62 0.97
CA VAL A 86 5.71 1.45 1.66
C VAL A 86 4.78 2.15 0.68
N LYS A 87 5.30 2.64 -0.45
CA LYS A 87 4.47 3.27 -1.50
C LYS A 87 3.36 2.34 -1.99
N PHE A 88 3.72 1.11 -2.33
CA PHE A 88 2.77 0.11 -2.81
C PHE A 88 1.86 -0.41 -1.69
N ARG A 89 2.30 -0.41 -0.43
CA ARG A 89 1.41 -0.71 0.72
C ARG A 89 0.30 0.33 0.89
N ILE A 90 0.62 1.61 0.67
CA ILE A 90 -0.37 2.70 0.67
C ILE A 90 -1.38 2.47 -0.46
N ASP A 91 -0.87 2.20 -1.67
CA ASP A 91 -1.73 1.94 -2.84
C ASP A 91 -2.63 0.71 -2.61
N TYR A 92 -2.09 -0.36 -2.03
CA TYR A 92 -2.85 -1.56 -1.66
C TYR A 92 -4.02 -1.24 -0.73
N LYS A 93 -3.76 -0.46 0.34
CA LYS A 93 -4.78 -0.11 1.34
C LYS A 93 -5.84 0.83 0.78
N LEU A 94 -5.44 1.74 -0.10
CA LEU A 94 -6.36 2.66 -0.74
C LEU A 94 -7.27 1.93 -1.75
N LEU A 95 -6.72 1.03 -2.57
CA LEU A 95 -7.49 0.19 -3.48
C LEU A 95 -8.41 -0.79 -2.75
N LEU A 96 -7.96 -1.35 -1.63
CA LEU A 96 -8.80 -2.17 -0.76
C LEU A 96 -9.99 -1.36 -0.20
N LEU A 97 -9.77 -0.09 0.17
CA LEU A 97 -10.83 0.80 0.62
C LEU A 97 -11.80 1.11 -0.52
N THR A 98 -11.30 1.34 -1.74
CA THR A 98 -12.12 1.52 -2.94
C THR A 98 -13.00 0.31 -3.22
N TYR A 99 -12.42 -0.90 -3.23
CA TYR A 99 -13.19 -2.13 -3.43
C TYR A 99 -14.31 -2.26 -2.40
N LYS A 100 -14.01 -2.02 -1.12
CA LYS A 100 -15.03 -2.06 -0.06
C LYS A 100 -16.13 -1.02 -0.28
N ALA A 101 -15.78 0.20 -0.68
CA ALA A 101 -16.75 1.26 -0.94
C ALA A 101 -17.67 0.93 -2.14
N LEU A 102 -17.16 0.28 -3.18
CA LEU A 102 -17.95 -0.15 -4.33
C LEU A 102 -18.88 -1.32 -4.01
N ASN A 103 -18.49 -2.20 -3.09
CA ASN A 103 -19.27 -3.39 -2.69
C ASN A 103 -20.14 -3.17 -1.45
N GLY A 104 -20.36 -1.92 -1.01
CA GLY A 104 -21.20 -1.62 0.16
C GLY A 104 -20.62 -2.06 1.51
N LEU A 105 -19.34 -2.42 1.57
CA LEU A 105 -18.63 -2.85 2.79
C LEU A 105 -17.92 -1.68 3.52
N ALA A 106 -18.09 -0.46 3.03
CA ALA A 106 -17.55 0.75 3.64
C ALA A 106 -18.68 1.73 3.98
N PRO A 107 -18.45 2.68 4.91
CA PRO A 107 -19.44 3.70 5.24
C PRO A 107 -19.93 4.49 4.01
N MET A 108 -21.20 4.89 4.03
CA MET A 108 -21.86 5.60 2.92
C MET A 108 -21.11 6.86 2.47
N TYR A 109 -20.45 7.56 3.39
CA TYR A 109 -19.69 8.76 3.06
C TYR A 109 -18.47 8.48 2.16
N LEU A 110 -17.94 7.25 2.15
CA LEU A 110 -16.84 6.88 1.26
C LEU A 110 -17.35 6.44 -0.10
N SER A 111 -18.46 5.69 -0.15
CA SER A 111 -19.06 5.26 -1.40
C SER A 111 -19.59 6.46 -2.20
N SER A 112 -20.18 7.47 -1.52
CA SER A 112 -20.67 8.69 -2.17
C SER A 112 -19.57 9.56 -2.80
N LEU A 113 -18.32 9.37 -2.40
CA LEU A 113 -17.16 10.05 -3.01
C LEU A 113 -16.72 9.42 -4.34
N LEU A 114 -17.16 8.19 -4.62
CA LEU A 114 -16.85 7.45 -5.84
C LEU A 114 -18.05 7.54 -6.79
N THR A 115 -17.75 7.62 -8.09
CA THR A 115 -18.79 7.69 -9.13
C THR A 115 -18.42 6.69 -10.21
N CYS A 116 -19.30 5.72 -10.46
CA CYS A 116 -19.11 4.74 -11.51
C CYS A 116 -19.12 5.43 -12.88
N TYR A 117 -18.22 4.98 -13.75
CA TYR A 117 -18.16 5.49 -15.12
C TYR A 117 -19.33 4.90 -15.93
N ASN A 118 -20.30 5.75 -16.26
CA ASN A 118 -21.41 5.39 -17.13
C ASN A 118 -21.42 6.31 -18.37
N PRO A 119 -20.88 5.86 -19.52
CA PRO A 119 -20.86 6.68 -20.72
C PRO A 119 -22.29 6.84 -21.29
N PRO A 120 -22.62 7.98 -21.91
CA PRO A 120 -23.95 8.22 -22.50
C PRO A 120 -24.25 7.34 -23.73
N ARG A 121 -23.24 6.66 -24.27
CA ARG A 121 -23.34 5.78 -25.43
C ARG A 121 -22.61 4.48 -25.12
N SER A 122 -23.05 3.37 -25.72
CA SER A 122 -22.40 2.07 -25.51
C SER A 122 -20.97 2.08 -26.06
N LEU A 123 -20.00 1.95 -25.16
CA LEU A 123 -18.58 1.86 -25.45
C LEU A 123 -18.04 0.53 -24.94
N ARG A 124 -16.96 0.03 -25.55
CA ARG A 124 -16.25 -1.17 -25.09
C ARG A 124 -15.79 -1.07 -23.62
N SER A 125 -15.56 0.16 -23.14
CA SER A 125 -15.17 0.45 -21.76
C SER A 125 -16.32 0.52 -20.75
N GLN A 126 -17.58 0.39 -21.19
CA GLN A 126 -18.74 0.49 -20.29
C GLN A 126 -18.75 -0.61 -19.23
N ASN A 127 -18.35 -1.83 -19.59
CA ASN A 127 -18.42 -2.99 -18.71
C ASN A 127 -17.13 -3.25 -17.92
N SER A 128 -16.12 -2.37 -18.00
CA SER A 128 -14.84 -2.60 -17.32
C SER A 128 -14.81 -2.12 -15.85
N GLY A 129 -15.93 -1.62 -15.31
CA GLY A 129 -16.01 -1.22 -13.90
C GLY A 129 -15.09 -0.04 -13.55
N LEU A 130 -14.93 0.89 -14.49
CA LEU A 130 -14.13 2.12 -14.30
C LEU A 130 -14.84 3.13 -13.39
N LEU A 131 -14.05 4.02 -12.79
CA LEU A 131 -14.53 5.13 -11.98
C LEU A 131 -14.25 6.47 -12.67
N VAL A 132 -15.11 7.45 -12.46
CA VAL A 132 -14.91 8.81 -12.97
C VAL A 132 -13.78 9.48 -12.18
N VAL A 133 -12.71 9.89 -12.88
CA VAL A 133 -11.64 10.68 -12.30
C VAL A 133 -12.03 12.16 -12.37
N ARG A 134 -12.40 12.75 -11.22
CA ARG A 134 -12.75 14.18 -11.15
C ARG A 134 -11.55 15.05 -11.50
N ARG A 135 -11.79 16.10 -12.31
CA ARG A 135 -10.79 17.14 -12.57
C ARG A 135 -10.48 17.89 -11.27
N ILE A 136 -9.21 18.19 -11.06
CA ILE A 136 -8.74 18.90 -9.87
C ILE A 136 -8.09 20.21 -10.28
N ALA A 137 -8.37 21.28 -9.53
CA ALA A 137 -7.72 22.57 -9.75
C ALA A 137 -6.29 22.62 -9.17
N LYS A 138 -6.04 21.87 -8.08
CA LYS A 138 -4.75 21.85 -7.37
C LYS A 138 -4.27 20.42 -7.15
N SER A 139 -3.14 20.07 -7.75
CA SER A 139 -2.49 18.75 -7.61
C SER A 139 -2.16 18.39 -6.15
N THR A 140 -1.78 19.38 -5.34
CA THR A 140 -1.33 19.15 -3.95
C THR A 140 -2.44 18.81 -2.97
N LYS A 141 -3.56 19.53 -2.99
CA LYS A 141 -4.70 19.29 -2.08
C LYS A 141 -5.76 18.38 -2.74
N GLY A 142 -6.19 18.75 -3.95
CA GLY A 142 -7.21 18.00 -4.68
C GLY A 142 -6.69 16.63 -5.15
N GLY A 143 -5.44 16.55 -5.58
CA GLY A 143 -4.86 15.28 -6.06
C GLY A 143 -4.64 14.23 -4.98
N ARG A 144 -4.62 14.64 -3.71
CA ARG A 144 -4.51 13.73 -2.55
C ARG A 144 -5.86 13.24 -2.04
N ALA A 145 -6.95 13.88 -2.43
CA ALA A 145 -8.28 13.51 -1.98
C ALA A 145 -8.62 12.09 -2.44
N PHE A 146 -9.29 11.32 -1.58
CA PHE A 146 -9.75 9.97 -1.91
C PHE A 146 -10.61 9.96 -3.18
N SER A 147 -11.51 10.94 -3.34
CA SER A 147 -12.37 11.11 -4.52
C SER A 147 -11.64 11.33 -5.85
N HIS A 148 -10.34 11.65 -5.83
CA HIS A 148 -9.51 11.77 -7.03
C HIS A 148 -8.52 10.62 -7.14
N LEU A 149 -7.77 10.36 -6.07
CA LEU A 149 -6.66 9.41 -6.08
C LEU A 149 -7.15 7.97 -6.20
N ALA A 150 -8.26 7.62 -5.56
CA ALA A 150 -8.80 6.27 -5.59
C ALA A 150 -9.30 5.87 -6.99
N PRO A 151 -10.14 6.68 -7.68
CA PRO A 151 -10.47 6.44 -9.09
C PRO A 151 -9.24 6.34 -10.01
N LYS A 152 -8.24 7.20 -9.81
CA LYS A 152 -7.01 7.18 -10.61
C LYS A 152 -6.24 5.86 -10.45
N LEU A 153 -6.06 5.38 -9.22
CA LEU A 153 -5.39 4.10 -8.98
C LEU A 153 -6.23 2.92 -9.45
N TRP A 154 -7.54 2.95 -9.18
CA TRP A 154 -8.47 1.89 -9.56
C TRP A 154 -8.47 1.66 -11.07
N ASN A 155 -8.54 2.73 -11.85
CA ASN A 155 -8.52 2.65 -13.31
C ASN A 155 -7.17 2.21 -13.89
N SER A 156 -6.09 2.26 -13.10
CA SER A 156 -4.78 1.74 -13.49
C SER A 156 -4.61 0.23 -13.25
N LEU A 157 -5.62 -0.42 -12.66
CA LEU A 157 -5.64 -1.86 -12.47
C LEU A 157 -6.08 -2.60 -13.75
N PRO A 158 -5.50 -3.77 -14.02
CA PRO A 158 -6.02 -4.69 -15.03
C PRO A 158 -7.51 -5.04 -14.79
N ASP A 159 -8.25 -5.31 -15.86
CA ASP A 159 -9.67 -5.71 -15.75
C ASP A 159 -9.83 -7.01 -14.93
N SER A 160 -8.87 -7.94 -15.04
CA SER A 160 -8.84 -9.21 -14.29
C SER A 160 -8.78 -9.05 -12.77
N ASP A 161 -8.19 -7.94 -12.30
CA ASP A 161 -8.04 -7.65 -10.87
C ASP A 161 -9.25 -6.88 -10.33
N ARG A 162 -9.96 -6.12 -11.17
CA ARG A 162 -11.17 -5.38 -10.78
C ARG A 162 -12.40 -6.27 -10.65
N GLY A 163 -12.53 -7.26 -11.54
CA GLY A 163 -13.67 -8.19 -11.58
C GLY A 163 -13.62 -9.33 -10.56
N SER A 164 -12.92 -9.18 -9.42
CA SER A 164 -12.86 -10.25 -8.42
C SER A 164 -14.15 -10.33 -7.60
N ASP A 165 -14.76 -11.52 -7.54
CA ASP A 165 -16.06 -11.75 -6.91
C ASP A 165 -16.04 -11.57 -5.39
N THR A 166 -14.90 -11.84 -4.75
CA THR A 166 -14.79 -11.77 -3.29
C THR A 166 -13.65 -10.87 -2.82
N LEU A 167 -13.83 -10.28 -1.64
CA LEU A 167 -12.81 -9.45 -0.98
C LEU A 167 -11.49 -10.21 -0.76
N THR A 168 -11.56 -11.51 -0.47
CA THR A 168 -10.37 -12.34 -0.23
C THR A 168 -9.58 -12.56 -1.52
N GLN A 169 -10.26 -12.89 -2.61
CA GLN A 169 -9.62 -13.00 -3.92
C GLN A 169 -9.01 -11.67 -4.37
N PHE A 170 -9.74 -10.56 -4.17
CA PHE A 170 -9.23 -9.21 -4.47
C PHE A 170 -7.92 -8.93 -3.74
N LYS A 171 -7.87 -9.19 -2.42
CA LYS A 171 -6.66 -8.99 -1.60
C LYS A 171 -5.46 -9.78 -2.14
N CYS A 172 -5.66 -11.06 -2.46
CA CYS A 172 -4.60 -11.91 -2.97
C CYS A 172 -4.10 -11.42 -4.34
N ARG A 173 -5.01 -11.22 -5.31
CA ARG A 173 -4.65 -10.74 -6.66
C ARG A 173 -3.96 -9.38 -6.62
N LEU A 174 -4.50 -8.45 -5.85
CA LEU A 174 -3.94 -7.11 -5.71
C LEU A 174 -2.53 -7.15 -5.11
N LYS A 175 -2.29 -8.00 -4.09
CA LYS A 175 -0.96 -8.15 -3.51
C LYS A 175 0.02 -8.69 -4.56
N THR A 176 -0.38 -9.70 -5.32
CA THR A 176 0.45 -10.28 -6.39
C THR A 176 0.79 -9.26 -7.47
N TYR A 177 -0.21 -8.52 -7.98
CA TYR A 177 -0.01 -7.47 -8.99
C TYR A 177 0.92 -6.35 -8.50
N LEU A 178 0.74 -5.87 -7.27
CA LEU A 178 1.61 -4.83 -6.73
C LEU A 178 3.02 -5.34 -6.44
N PHE A 179 3.16 -6.63 -6.08
CA PHE A 179 4.46 -7.24 -5.82
C PHE A 179 5.26 -7.40 -7.12
N SER A 180 4.64 -7.88 -8.20
CA SER A 180 5.30 -7.93 -9.51
C SER A 180 5.73 -6.54 -9.93
N LYS A 181 4.81 -5.57 -9.96
CA LYS A 181 5.09 -4.17 -10.30
C LYS A 181 6.20 -3.50 -9.47
N ALA A 182 6.45 -3.97 -8.25
CA ALA A 182 7.48 -3.41 -7.37
C ALA A 182 8.89 -3.97 -7.62
N TYR A 183 8.99 -5.19 -8.16
CA TYR A 183 10.25 -5.94 -8.23
C TYR A 183 10.61 -6.47 -9.63
N THR A 184 9.74 -6.27 -10.62
CA THR A 184 10.04 -6.40 -12.06
C THR A 184 10.58 -5.09 -12.59
#